data_AF-A0A2N5UKN0-F1
#
_entry.id   AF-A0A2N5UKN0-F1
#
_cell.length_a   1.000
_cell.length_b   1.000
_cell.length_c   1.000
_cell.angle_alpha   90.00
_cell.angle_beta   90.00
_cell.angle_gamma   90.00
#
_symmetry.space_group_name_H-M   'P 1'
#
loop_
_entity.id
_entity.type
_entity.pdbx_description
1 polymer ?
#
loop_
_entity_poly.entity_id
_entity_poly.type
_entity_poly.pdbx_seq_one_letter_code
_entity_poly.pdbx_strand_id
1 'polypeptide(L)'
;MRRPASFQAGAKTSETHSKAYWANNPTGCRAAARSQEATTPSNTSSAPIATPRQPQTVIDKRIEIHIQRQLVFFGMARTVNKRNRLNTEKKAIIVGMMQAGSTATCVSKKLKLPRQTVSGVFSRYKEQGTVEATHRCGRPRKLDDHSLQQLNSHELGFHNRVAVEKPFVNSKQIEKQLKFASEHLSWTIDDWKKVVWSDESLFEVGKLSKQTKVWKKKGEKYNPECLQPTFKSGCTSTMVWGAFFTTNICNFT
;
A
#
# COMPACT_ATOMS: atom_id res chain seq x y z
N MET A 1 -36.78 21.35 46.75
CA MET A 1 -36.31 22.72 46.98
C MET A 1 -35.04 22.96 46.15
N ARG A 2 -35.01 24.11 45.44
CA ARG A 2 -33.93 24.71 44.62
C ARG A 2 -33.46 23.98 43.34
N ARG A 3 -34.12 24.32 42.22
CA ARG A 3 -33.46 24.76 40.96
C ARG A 3 -32.94 26.21 41.17
N PRO A 4 -31.99 26.79 40.39
CA PRO A 4 -31.83 26.76 38.91
C PRO A 4 -30.34 26.60 38.47
N ALA A 5 -29.89 26.63 37.21
CA ALA A 5 -30.35 27.32 36.02
C ALA A 5 -29.89 26.62 34.71
N SER A 6 -30.72 26.84 33.69
CA SER A 6 -30.54 26.60 32.28
C SER A 6 -29.48 27.52 31.66
N PHE A 7 -28.61 26.97 30.79
CA PHE A 7 -28.03 27.73 29.68
C PHE A 7 -27.89 26.80 28.46
N GLN A 8 -28.70 27.08 27.44
CA GLN A 8 -28.54 26.55 26.09
C GLN A 8 -27.70 27.53 25.26
N ALA A 9 -27.12 26.98 24.19
CA ALA A 9 -26.64 27.61 22.95
C ALA A 9 -25.12 27.72 22.79
N GLY A 10 -24.63 27.13 21.69
CA GLY A 10 -23.27 27.32 21.19
C GLY A 10 -22.67 26.18 20.38
N ALA A 11 -23.44 25.44 19.59
CA ALA A 11 -22.88 24.52 18.59
C ALA A 11 -22.18 25.34 17.50
N LYS A 12 -20.84 25.37 17.50
CA LYS A 12 -20.02 25.84 16.38
C LYS A 12 -19.58 24.62 15.59
N THR A 13 -20.36 24.28 14.56
CA THR A 13 -19.91 23.48 13.43
C THR A 13 -19.04 24.36 12.56
N SER A 14 -17.74 24.08 12.49
CA SER A 14 -16.84 24.63 11.47
C SER A 14 -15.83 23.56 11.09
N GLU A 15 -16.22 22.67 10.18
CA GLU A 15 -15.31 21.93 9.29
C GLU A 15 -16.13 21.07 8.33
N THR A 16 -16.36 21.56 7.11
CA THR A 16 -16.16 20.75 5.90
C THR A 16 -16.16 21.67 4.68
N HIS A 17 -14.98 21.92 4.11
CA HIS A 17 -14.88 22.42 2.75
C HIS A 17 -13.77 21.66 2.03
N SER A 18 -14.10 21.24 0.81
CA SER A 18 -13.30 20.52 -0.19
C SER A 18 -13.45 19.00 -0.17
N LYS A 19 -14.46 18.48 -0.86
CA LYS A 19 -14.52 18.23 -2.32
C LYS A 19 -13.79 16.94 -2.71
N ALA A 20 -14.61 15.92 -2.90
CA ALA A 20 -14.34 14.77 -3.73
C ALA A 20 -14.12 15.19 -5.19
N TYR A 21 -12.96 14.82 -5.74
CA TYR A 21 -12.65 14.52 -7.14
C TYR A 21 -11.44 13.57 -7.01
N TRP A 22 -11.45 12.32 -7.48
CA TRP A 22 -11.52 11.94 -8.88
C TRP A 22 -12.07 10.54 -9.07
N ALA A 23 -13.00 10.45 -10.02
CA ALA A 23 -13.34 9.24 -10.72
C ALA A 23 -12.15 8.75 -11.57
N ASN A 24 -12.04 7.43 -11.66
CA ASN A 24 -11.71 6.63 -12.85
C ASN A 24 -10.83 7.29 -13.92
N ASN A 25 -9.62 6.75 -14.11
CA ASN A 25 -9.05 6.71 -15.45
C ASN A 25 -8.32 5.37 -15.69
N PRO A 26 -8.77 4.56 -16.66
CA PRO A 26 -8.08 3.35 -17.07
C PRO A 26 -7.13 3.68 -18.21
N THR A 27 -5.84 3.37 -18.07
CA THR A 27 -4.96 3.35 -19.25
C THR A 27 -3.78 2.40 -19.05
N GLY A 28 -3.84 1.30 -19.81
CA GLY A 28 -2.74 0.88 -20.67
C GLY A 28 -1.43 0.45 -20.01
N CYS A 29 -1.33 -0.85 -19.71
CA CYS A 29 -0.04 -1.52 -19.71
C CYS A 29 0.53 -1.63 -21.14
N ARG A 30 1.85 -1.42 -21.21
CA ARG A 30 2.85 -2.19 -21.97
C ARG A 30 3.24 -1.78 -23.41
N ALA A 31 4.54 -1.51 -23.51
CA ALA A 31 5.55 -2.10 -24.41
C ALA A 31 5.78 -1.47 -25.79
N ALA A 32 6.97 -0.89 -25.95
CA ALA A 32 7.85 -0.92 -27.13
C ALA A 32 9.16 -0.22 -26.75
N ALA A 33 10.34 -0.47 -27.30
CA ALA A 33 10.97 -1.58 -28.00
C ALA A 33 12.45 -1.16 -28.04
N ARG A 34 13.36 -2.11 -27.82
CA ARG A 34 14.81 -1.88 -27.81
C ARG A 34 15.32 -1.92 -29.25
N SER A 35 16.01 -0.87 -29.67
CA SER A 35 16.70 -0.75 -30.96
C SER A 35 17.79 -1.80 -31.11
N GLN A 36 17.88 -2.43 -32.29
CA GLN A 36 19.15 -2.84 -32.90
C GLN A 36 19.07 -2.71 -34.43
N GLU A 37 20.07 -2.05 -34.98
CA GLU A 37 20.37 -1.89 -36.41
C GLU A 37 20.82 -3.23 -37.02
N ALA A 38 20.50 -3.43 -38.31
CA ALA A 38 21.17 -4.43 -39.12
C ALA A 38 21.27 -3.93 -40.58
N THR A 39 22.51 -3.78 -41.02
CA THR A 39 22.97 -3.44 -42.36
C THR A 39 22.98 -4.68 -43.26
N THR A 40 22.38 -4.59 -44.45
CA THR A 40 22.53 -5.56 -45.55
C THR A 40 23.82 -5.25 -46.33
N PRO A 41 24.52 -6.26 -46.89
CA PRO A 41 24.51 -6.33 -48.35
C PRO A 41 24.42 -7.74 -48.95
N SER A 42 23.90 -7.75 -50.16
CA SER A 42 23.78 -8.81 -51.17
C SER A 42 25.13 -9.33 -51.68
N ASN A 43 25.22 -10.62 -52.03
CA ASN A 43 25.35 -11.06 -53.43
C ASN A 43 25.54 -12.58 -53.64
N THR A 44 24.79 -13.03 -54.64
CA THR A 44 24.79 -14.20 -55.53
C THR A 44 26.08 -15.02 -55.73
N SER A 45 25.95 -16.35 -55.70
CA SER A 45 26.63 -17.28 -56.62
C SER A 45 25.90 -18.63 -56.66
N SER A 46 25.76 -19.18 -57.87
CA SER A 46 24.95 -20.34 -58.28
C SER A 46 25.80 -21.61 -58.40
N ALA A 47 25.20 -22.80 -58.20
CA ALA A 47 25.39 -24.10 -58.91
C ALA A 47 25.06 -25.32 -57.98
N PRO A 48 24.97 -26.58 -58.47
CA PRO A 48 23.68 -27.24 -58.66
C PRO A 48 23.43 -28.47 -57.76
N ILE A 49 22.16 -28.85 -57.77
CA ILE A 49 21.46 -30.06 -57.28
C ILE A 49 22.35 -31.29 -57.00
N ALA A 50 22.33 -31.73 -55.74
CA ALA A 50 22.57 -33.12 -55.35
C ALA A 50 21.35 -33.63 -54.56
N THR A 51 20.68 -34.63 -55.11
CA THR A 51 19.53 -35.31 -54.51
C THR A 51 19.90 -35.91 -53.14
N PRO A 52 19.09 -35.71 -52.08
CA PRO A 52 19.36 -36.34 -50.79
C PRO A 52 19.19 -37.86 -50.89
N ARG A 53 20.24 -38.62 -50.58
CA ARG A 53 20.11 -40.04 -50.23
C ARG A 53 19.27 -40.12 -48.95
N GLN A 54 18.15 -40.84 -49.03
CA GLN A 54 17.29 -41.18 -47.91
C GLN A 54 18.11 -41.82 -46.78
N PRO A 55 18.20 -41.22 -45.57
CA PRO A 55 18.57 -41.99 -44.40
C PRO A 55 17.38 -42.88 -44.05
N GLN A 56 17.52 -44.19 -44.21
CA GLN A 56 16.60 -45.14 -43.59
C GLN A 56 16.75 -44.98 -42.08
N THR A 57 15.87 -44.17 -41.49
CA THR A 57 15.79 -44.03 -40.04
C THR A 57 15.08 -45.29 -39.52
N VAL A 58 15.87 -46.24 -39.03
CA VAL A 58 15.38 -47.23 -38.06
C VAL A 58 15.07 -46.42 -36.79
N ILE A 59 13.91 -45.76 -36.79
CA ILE A 59 13.37 -45.12 -35.60
C ILE A 59 12.88 -46.27 -34.73
N ASP A 60 13.53 -46.41 -33.58
CA ASP A 60 13.16 -47.32 -32.51
C ASP A 60 11.64 -47.34 -32.32
N LYS A 61 11.02 -48.50 -32.60
CA LYS A 61 9.62 -48.79 -32.25
C LYS A 61 9.33 -48.49 -30.76
N ARG A 62 10.38 -48.40 -29.94
CA ARG A 62 10.38 -48.02 -28.53
C ARG A 62 10.04 -46.55 -28.27
N ILE A 63 10.47 -45.62 -29.14
CA ILE A 63 10.10 -44.19 -29.07
C ILE A 63 8.65 -44.02 -29.54
N GLU A 64 8.24 -44.77 -30.57
CA GLU A 64 6.88 -44.77 -31.08
C GLU A 64 5.87 -45.29 -30.05
N ILE A 65 6.17 -46.38 -29.34
CA ILE A 65 5.34 -46.88 -28.23
C ILE A 65 5.28 -45.89 -27.05
N HIS A 66 6.35 -45.13 -26.80
CA HIS A 66 6.37 -44.11 -25.73
C HIS A 66 5.48 -42.91 -26.08
N ILE A 67 5.53 -42.44 -27.33
CA ILE A 67 4.66 -41.36 -27.83
C ILE A 67 3.19 -41.84 -27.87
N GLN A 68 2.94 -43.08 -28.29
CA GLN A 68 1.60 -43.67 -28.28
C GLN A 68 1.05 -43.80 -26.85
N ARG A 69 1.86 -44.24 -25.87
CA ARG A 69 1.46 -44.28 -24.44
C ARG A 69 1.20 -42.90 -23.82
N GLN A 70 1.99 -41.89 -24.19
CA GLN A 70 1.74 -40.49 -23.79
C GLN A 70 0.41 -39.97 -24.36
N LEU A 71 0.07 -40.30 -25.61
CA LEU A 71 -1.18 -39.91 -26.26
C LEU A 71 -2.43 -40.60 -25.69
N VAL A 72 -2.36 -41.87 -25.25
CA VAL A 72 -3.51 -42.50 -24.55
C VAL A 72 -3.71 -41.90 -23.15
N PHE A 73 -2.64 -41.45 -22.48
CA PHE A 73 -2.72 -40.81 -21.16
C PHE A 73 -3.19 -39.35 -21.24
N PHE A 74 -2.91 -38.65 -22.35
CA PHE A 74 -3.42 -37.30 -22.64
C PHE A 74 -4.79 -37.30 -23.33
N GLY A 75 -5.26 -38.45 -23.84
CA GLY A 75 -6.45 -38.61 -24.67
C GLY A 75 -7.77 -38.88 -23.95
N MET A 76 -7.78 -39.01 -22.62
CA MET A 76 -9.01 -38.76 -21.84
C MET A 76 -9.02 -37.28 -21.48
N ALA A 77 -9.39 -36.45 -22.45
CA ALA A 77 -9.94 -35.15 -22.14
C ALA A 77 -11.03 -35.39 -21.09
N ARG A 78 -10.75 -35.03 -19.83
CA ARG A 78 -11.79 -34.88 -18.82
C ARG A 78 -12.81 -33.99 -19.49
N THR A 79 -13.96 -34.54 -19.87
CA THR A 79 -15.10 -33.75 -20.27
C THR A 79 -15.27 -32.77 -19.12
N VAL A 80 -14.94 -31.50 -19.36
CA VAL A 80 -15.10 -30.47 -18.33
C VAL A 80 -16.60 -30.39 -18.15
N ASN A 81 -17.10 -31.15 -17.18
CA ASN A 81 -18.47 -31.09 -16.75
C ASN A 81 -18.64 -29.69 -16.18
N LYS A 82 -19.06 -28.75 -17.04
CA LYS A 82 -19.42 -27.40 -16.67
C LYS A 82 -20.55 -27.58 -15.67
N ARG A 83 -20.22 -27.45 -14.38
CA ARG A 83 -21.19 -27.54 -13.28
C ARG A 83 -22.34 -26.60 -13.66
N ASN A 84 -23.49 -27.16 -14.00
CA ASN A 84 -24.66 -26.41 -14.46
C ASN A 84 -25.25 -25.65 -13.27
N ARG A 85 -24.64 -24.51 -12.93
CA ARG A 85 -25.10 -23.64 -11.85
C ARG A 85 -26.48 -23.10 -12.23
N LEU A 86 -27.44 -23.26 -11.33
CA LEU A 86 -28.79 -22.79 -11.57
C LEU A 86 -28.80 -21.27 -11.73
N ASN A 87 -29.42 -20.77 -12.81
CA ASN A 87 -29.57 -19.33 -13.06
C ASN A 87 -30.35 -18.66 -11.92
N THR A 88 -30.06 -17.40 -11.64
CA THR A 88 -30.75 -16.59 -10.63
C THR A 88 -32.27 -16.60 -10.85
N GLU A 89 -32.71 -16.44 -12.09
CA GLU A 89 -34.14 -16.49 -12.46
C GLU A 89 -34.81 -17.81 -12.07
N LYS A 90 -34.16 -18.95 -12.35
CA LYS A 90 -34.72 -20.27 -12.03
C LYS A 90 -34.78 -20.49 -10.53
N LYS A 91 -33.81 -19.98 -9.77
CA LYS A 91 -33.85 -20.03 -8.31
C LYS A 91 -34.96 -19.11 -7.75
N ALA A 92 -35.21 -17.95 -8.35
CA ALA A 92 -36.28 -17.05 -7.94
C ALA A 92 -37.66 -17.68 -8.17
N ILE A 93 -37.86 -18.35 -9.31
CA ILE A 93 -39.10 -19.12 -9.58
C ILE A 93 -39.28 -20.24 -8.55
N ILE A 94 -38.22 -20.96 -8.18
CA ILE A 94 -38.27 -21.99 -7.12
C ILE A 94 -38.74 -21.39 -5.80
N VAL A 95 -38.11 -20.28 -5.38
CA VAL A 95 -38.46 -19.61 -4.11
C VAL A 95 -39.91 -19.15 -4.13
N GLY A 96 -40.36 -18.50 -5.20
CA GLY A 96 -41.74 -18.01 -5.33
C GLY A 96 -42.77 -19.14 -5.31
N MET A 97 -42.55 -20.23 -6.05
CA MET A 97 -43.45 -21.39 -6.04
C MET A 97 -43.50 -22.09 -4.66
N MET A 98 -42.35 -22.19 -3.98
CA MET A 98 -42.26 -22.80 -2.64
C MET A 98 -42.91 -21.92 -1.56
N GLN A 99 -42.81 -20.60 -1.66
CA GLN A 99 -43.51 -19.66 -0.76
C GLN A 99 -45.03 -19.69 -0.96
N ALA A 100 -45.49 -19.91 -2.20
CA ALA A 100 -46.90 -20.12 -2.52
C ALA A 100 -47.46 -21.49 -2.07
N GLY A 101 -46.70 -22.27 -1.30
CA GLY A 101 -47.14 -23.56 -0.74
C GLY A 101 -47.02 -24.75 -1.70
N SER A 102 -46.40 -24.59 -2.88
CA SER A 102 -46.16 -25.72 -3.79
C SER A 102 -45.13 -26.69 -3.20
N THR A 103 -45.34 -27.99 -3.39
CA THR A 103 -44.38 -29.00 -2.93
C THR A 103 -43.14 -29.04 -3.83
N ALA A 104 -41.98 -29.37 -3.24
CA ALA A 104 -40.71 -29.45 -3.99
C ALA A 104 -40.76 -30.45 -5.16
N THR A 105 -41.59 -31.48 -5.08
CA THR A 105 -41.81 -32.46 -6.16
C THR A 105 -42.57 -31.85 -7.34
N CYS A 106 -43.57 -31.00 -7.07
CA CYS A 106 -44.30 -30.28 -8.12
C CYS A 106 -43.37 -29.31 -8.87
N VAL A 107 -42.59 -28.53 -8.12
CA VAL A 107 -41.62 -27.57 -8.67
C VAL A 107 -40.52 -28.28 -9.48
N SER A 108 -40.04 -29.42 -8.99
CA SER A 108 -39.06 -30.27 -9.68
C SER A 108 -39.55 -30.73 -11.06
N LYS A 109 -40.80 -31.24 -11.13
CA LYS A 109 -41.41 -31.67 -12.39
C LYS A 109 -41.62 -30.51 -13.35
N LYS A 110 -42.06 -29.35 -12.85
CA LYS A 110 -42.32 -28.15 -13.67
C LYS A 110 -41.05 -27.56 -14.27
N LEU A 111 -39.97 -27.49 -13.50
CA LEU A 111 -38.69 -26.90 -13.92
C LEU A 111 -37.70 -27.92 -14.50
N LYS A 112 -38.04 -29.22 -14.51
CA LYS A 112 -37.16 -30.32 -14.90
C LYS A 112 -35.82 -30.28 -14.16
N LEU A 113 -35.87 -30.02 -12.85
CA LEU A 113 -34.70 -29.97 -11.98
C LEU A 113 -34.75 -31.10 -10.94
N PRO A 114 -33.61 -31.64 -10.48
CA PRO A 114 -33.60 -32.60 -9.38
C PRO A 114 -34.26 -32.03 -8.13
N ARG A 115 -35.10 -32.82 -7.45
CA ARG A 115 -35.78 -32.43 -6.19
C ARG A 115 -34.80 -31.89 -5.14
N GLN A 116 -33.61 -32.48 -5.04
CA GLN A 116 -32.56 -32.04 -4.12
C GLN A 116 -32.09 -30.61 -4.40
N THR A 117 -32.01 -30.21 -5.66
CA THR A 117 -31.66 -28.84 -6.06
C THR A 117 -32.74 -27.86 -5.63
N VAL A 118 -34.01 -28.21 -5.82
CA VAL A 118 -35.16 -27.38 -5.39
C VAL A 118 -35.16 -27.19 -3.87
N SER A 119 -35.01 -28.30 -3.13
CA SER A 119 -34.96 -28.27 -1.66
C SER A 119 -33.75 -27.49 -1.16
N GLY A 120 -32.55 -27.73 -1.72
CA GLY A 120 -31.32 -27.08 -1.30
C GLY A 120 -31.30 -25.57 -1.59
N VAL A 121 -31.91 -25.14 -2.70
CA VAL A 121 -32.09 -23.71 -3.00
C VAL A 121 -33.02 -23.06 -1.98
N PHE A 122 -34.16 -23.69 -1.67
CA PHE A 122 -35.12 -23.14 -0.71
C PHE A 122 -34.56 -23.10 0.73
N SER A 123 -33.81 -24.13 1.15
CA SER A 123 -33.11 -24.12 2.45
C SER A 123 -32.12 -22.97 2.56
N ARG A 124 -31.26 -22.75 1.54
CA ARG A 124 -30.33 -21.62 1.53
C ARG A 124 -31.04 -20.28 1.49
N TYR A 125 -32.16 -20.18 0.79
CA TYR A 125 -32.97 -18.96 0.79
C TYR A 125 -33.55 -18.66 2.16
N LYS A 126 -34.01 -19.67 2.92
CA LYS A 126 -34.46 -19.49 4.31
C LYS A 126 -33.35 -18.97 5.23
N GLU A 127 -32.10 -19.38 5.00
CA GLU A 127 -30.94 -18.96 5.81
C GLU A 127 -30.37 -17.60 5.38
N GLN A 128 -30.29 -17.32 4.07
CA GLN A 128 -29.58 -16.16 3.52
C GLN A 128 -30.51 -15.03 3.07
N GLY A 129 -31.81 -15.28 2.90
CA GLY A 129 -32.80 -14.31 2.41
C GLY A 129 -32.61 -13.86 0.96
N THR A 130 -31.57 -14.33 0.27
CA THR A 130 -31.24 -13.96 -1.11
C THR A 130 -31.08 -15.17 -2.01
N VAL A 131 -31.36 -14.95 -3.29
CA VAL A 131 -31.22 -15.94 -4.37
C VAL A 131 -29.85 -15.83 -5.07
N GLU A 132 -29.19 -14.68 -4.87
CA GLU A 132 -27.92 -14.36 -5.50
C GLU A 132 -26.78 -15.24 -4.99
N ALA A 133 -25.78 -15.42 -5.85
CA ALA A 133 -24.57 -16.12 -5.45
C ALA A 133 -23.81 -15.26 -4.44
N THR A 134 -23.64 -15.76 -3.21
CA THR A 134 -22.78 -15.12 -2.23
C THR A 134 -21.32 -15.21 -2.67
N HIS A 135 -20.56 -14.14 -2.41
CA HIS A 135 -19.12 -14.15 -2.60
C HIS A 135 -18.52 -15.20 -1.66
N ARG A 136 -17.73 -16.11 -2.22
CA ARG A 136 -17.03 -17.13 -1.44
C ARG A 136 -15.70 -16.56 -1.00
N CYS A 137 -15.32 -16.76 0.25
CA CYS A 137 -13.94 -16.51 0.65
C CYS A 137 -13.03 -17.34 -0.26
N GLY A 138 -12.16 -16.63 -0.99
CA GLY A 138 -11.15 -17.26 -1.83
C GLY A 138 -10.08 -17.91 -0.97
N ARG A 139 -9.01 -18.36 -1.63
CA ARG A 139 -7.81 -18.79 -0.92
C ARG A 139 -7.33 -17.63 -0.03
N PRO A 140 -7.00 -17.87 1.25
CA PRO A 140 -6.47 -16.84 2.11
C PRO A 140 -5.21 -16.21 1.49
N ARG A 141 -5.01 -14.91 1.75
CA ARG A 141 -3.83 -14.19 1.29
C ARG A 141 -2.58 -14.79 1.93
N LYS A 142 -1.48 -14.82 1.18
CA LYS A 142 -0.17 -15.24 1.70
C LYS A 142 0.43 -14.21 2.66
N LEU A 143 0.13 -12.94 2.42
CA LEU A 143 0.58 -11.82 3.24
C LEU A 143 -0.46 -11.54 4.31
N ASP A 144 0.02 -11.20 5.51
CA ASP A 144 -0.81 -10.64 6.57
C ASP A 144 -1.21 -9.20 6.24
N ASP A 145 -2.23 -8.70 6.93
CA ASP A 145 -2.74 -7.36 6.70
C ASP A 145 -1.69 -6.29 7.05
N HIS A 146 -0.81 -6.55 8.02
CA HIS A 146 0.26 -5.64 8.41
C HIS A 146 1.32 -5.49 7.30
N SER A 147 1.79 -6.59 6.70
CA SER A 147 2.74 -6.51 5.58
C SER A 147 2.13 -5.81 4.37
N LEU A 148 0.84 -6.03 4.11
CA LEU A 148 0.13 -5.30 3.05
C LEU A 148 0.08 -3.79 3.35
N GLN A 149 -0.20 -3.40 4.58
CA GLN A 149 -0.21 -2.00 4.98
C GLN A 149 1.18 -1.35 4.87
N GLN A 150 2.24 -2.08 5.21
CA GLN A 150 3.61 -1.61 5.08
C GLN A 150 4.03 -1.45 3.61
N LEU A 151 3.66 -2.40 2.74
CA LEU A 151 3.90 -2.30 1.31
C LEU A 151 3.17 -1.11 0.70
N ASN A 152 1.87 -0.93 1.00
CA ASN A 152 1.10 0.21 0.54
C ASN A 152 1.71 1.55 1.01
N SER A 153 2.18 1.61 2.26
CA SER A 153 2.85 2.80 2.80
C SER A 153 4.15 3.10 2.04
N HIS A 154 4.91 2.06 1.68
CA HIS A 154 6.13 2.20 0.88
C HIS A 154 5.83 2.62 -0.57
N GLU A 155 4.76 2.11 -1.16
CA GLU A 155 4.25 2.55 -2.48
C GLU A 155 3.86 4.03 -2.47
N LEU A 156 3.27 4.52 -1.36
CA LEU A 156 2.96 5.93 -1.14
C LEU A 156 4.19 6.79 -0.78
N GLY A 157 5.39 6.20 -0.72
CA GLY A 157 6.66 6.88 -0.44
C GLY A 157 6.91 7.19 1.04
N PHE A 158 6.13 6.62 1.96
CA PHE A 158 6.38 6.76 3.39
C PHE A 158 7.42 5.76 3.87
N HIS A 159 8.34 6.24 4.69
CA HIS A 159 9.35 5.41 5.30
C HIS A 159 9.45 5.66 6.80
N ASN A 160 9.70 4.59 7.55
CA ASN A 160 10.02 4.65 8.96
C ASN A 160 11.44 5.24 9.14
N ARG A 161 11.53 6.42 9.78
CA ARG A 161 12.78 7.18 9.95
C ARG A 161 12.84 7.78 11.36
N VAL A 162 14.05 8.03 11.86
CA VAL A 162 14.23 8.70 13.15
C VAL A 162 13.75 10.16 13.04
N ALA A 163 12.98 10.61 14.03
CA ALA A 163 12.53 11.98 14.13
C ALA A 163 13.73 12.89 14.45
N VAL A 164 13.72 14.12 13.93
CA VAL A 164 14.77 15.09 14.26
C VAL A 164 14.36 15.80 15.53
N GLU A 165 15.24 15.82 16.52
CA GLU A 165 15.03 16.60 17.75
C GLU A 165 15.24 18.08 17.45
N LYS A 166 14.19 18.87 17.68
CA LYS A 166 14.22 20.33 17.54
C LYS A 166 13.32 20.96 18.59
N PRO A 167 13.72 22.09 19.19
CA PRO A 167 12.82 22.86 20.02
C PRO A 167 11.68 23.43 19.18
N PHE A 168 10.52 23.63 19.80
CA PHE A 168 9.41 24.33 19.17
C PHE A 168 9.75 25.82 19.05
N VAL A 169 9.69 26.36 17.84
CA VAL A 169 9.97 27.78 17.56
C VAL A 169 8.67 28.46 17.13
N ASN A 170 8.30 29.52 17.84
CA ASN A 170 7.12 30.33 17.53
C ASN A 170 7.40 31.28 16.36
N SER A 171 6.38 31.68 15.59
CA SER A 171 6.49 32.64 14.48
C SER A 171 7.19 33.95 14.90
N LYS A 172 6.94 34.45 16.10
CA LYS A 172 7.62 35.65 16.64
C LYS A 172 9.14 35.44 16.83
N GLN A 173 9.54 34.23 17.21
CA GLN A 173 10.96 33.89 17.36
C GLN A 173 11.62 33.74 16.00
N ILE A 174 10.92 33.13 15.03
CA ILE A 174 11.38 33.03 13.64
C ILE A 174 11.64 34.42 13.07
N GLU A 175 10.71 35.36 13.25
CA GLU A 175 10.86 36.75 12.79
C GLU A 175 12.07 37.44 13.41
N LYS A 176 12.26 37.32 14.73
CA LYS A 176 13.44 37.88 15.42
C LYS A 176 14.75 37.29 14.91
N GLN A 177 14.79 35.97 14.69
CA GLN A 177 15.97 35.29 14.15
C GLN A 177 16.26 35.75 12.72
N LEU A 178 15.24 35.87 11.87
CA LEU A 178 15.38 36.37 10.51
C LEU A 178 15.87 37.82 10.47
N LYS A 179 15.30 38.68 11.33
CA LYS A 179 15.72 40.08 11.46
C LYS A 179 17.19 40.18 11.88
N PHE A 180 17.59 39.46 12.92
CA PHE A 180 18.98 39.42 13.39
C PHE A 180 19.93 38.93 12.28
N ALA A 181 19.59 37.82 11.62
CA ALA A 181 20.39 37.27 10.52
C ALA A 181 20.50 38.26 9.34
N SER A 182 19.44 39.01 9.04
CA SER A 182 19.43 40.00 7.97
C SER A 182 20.29 41.21 8.30
N GLU A 183 20.22 41.72 9.53
CA GLU A 183 21.01 42.87 10.01
C GLU A 183 22.52 42.56 10.05
N HIS A 184 22.87 41.31 10.35
CA HIS A 184 24.26 40.87 10.50
C HIS A 184 24.78 40.11 9.27
N LEU A 185 24.02 40.10 8.15
CA LEU A 185 24.40 39.38 6.92
C LEU A 185 25.69 39.94 6.28
N SER A 186 25.90 41.26 6.39
CA SER A 186 27.05 41.97 5.83
C SER A 186 28.24 42.07 6.78
N TRP A 187 28.13 41.52 8.00
CA TRP A 187 29.20 41.62 8.98
C TRP A 187 30.45 40.85 8.56
N THR A 188 31.60 41.47 8.76
CA THR A 188 32.90 40.85 8.46
C THR A 188 33.37 39.98 9.62
N ILE A 189 34.39 39.14 9.36
CA ILE A 189 35.01 38.31 10.40
C ILE A 189 35.52 39.19 11.55
N ASP A 190 36.08 40.37 11.26
CA ASP A 190 36.60 41.27 12.29
C ASP A 190 35.51 41.91 13.14
N ASP A 191 34.29 42.04 12.61
CA ASP A 191 33.13 42.47 13.39
C ASP A 191 32.66 41.36 14.34
N TRP A 192 32.63 40.11 13.86
CA TRP A 192 32.34 38.95 14.71
C TRP A 192 33.39 38.73 15.81
N LYS A 193 34.67 39.08 15.56
CA LYS A 193 35.73 38.99 16.58
C LYS A 193 35.50 39.87 17.80
N LYS A 194 34.74 40.96 17.65
CA LYS A 194 34.43 41.91 18.73
C LYS A 194 33.30 41.40 19.65
N VAL A 195 32.58 40.34 19.25
CA VAL A 195 31.47 39.79 20.02
C VAL A 195 31.99 38.83 21.09
N VAL A 196 31.58 39.07 22.34
CA VAL A 196 31.73 38.11 23.45
C VAL A 196 30.45 37.29 23.53
N TRP A 197 30.58 35.98 23.46
CA TRP A 197 29.47 35.04 23.58
C TRP A 197 29.44 34.51 25.00
N SER A 198 28.28 34.53 25.66
CA SER A 198 28.07 33.90 26.96
C SER A 198 26.81 33.05 26.92
N ASP A 199 26.84 31.87 27.52
CA ASP A 199 25.67 31.00 27.62
C ASP A 199 25.70 30.16 28.91
N GLU A 200 24.53 29.65 29.29
CA GLU A 200 24.35 28.69 30.36
C GLU A 200 24.00 27.32 29.78
N SER A 201 24.88 26.34 29.96
CA SER A 201 24.66 24.98 29.51
C SER A 201 24.25 24.07 30.67
N LEU A 202 23.19 23.28 30.44
CA LEU A 202 22.71 22.28 31.39
C LEU A 202 23.17 20.89 30.94
N PHE A 203 24.03 20.24 31.75
CA PHE A 203 24.49 18.88 31.50
C PHE A 203 23.67 17.90 32.34
N GLU A 204 22.94 17.00 31.68
CA GLU A 204 22.14 15.97 32.34
C GLU A 204 22.94 14.65 32.40
N VAL A 205 22.96 14.00 33.56
CA VAL A 205 23.61 12.70 33.75
C VAL A 205 22.54 11.60 33.74
N GLY A 206 22.72 10.56 32.91
CA GLY A 206 21.89 9.34 32.97
C GLY A 206 20.71 9.24 31.98
N LYS A 207 20.71 10.00 30.88
CA LYS A 207 19.68 9.83 29.84
C LYS A 207 19.85 8.51 29.07
N LEU A 208 18.86 7.63 29.16
CA LEU A 208 18.63 6.61 28.13
C LEU A 208 17.94 7.29 26.93
N SER A 209 18.70 7.55 25.86
CA SER A 209 18.16 8.14 24.63
C SER A 209 17.19 7.16 23.97
N LYS A 210 15.89 7.44 24.03
CA LYS A 210 14.89 6.73 23.22
C LYS A 210 14.83 7.40 21.85
N GLN A 211 15.26 6.68 20.82
CA GLN A 211 15.08 7.13 19.43
C GLN A 211 13.61 7.01 19.03
N THR A 212 12.90 8.13 18.93
CA THR A 212 11.54 8.14 18.38
C THR A 212 11.59 8.04 16.87
N LYS A 213 10.78 7.15 16.31
CA LYS A 213 10.65 6.98 14.87
C LYS A 213 9.30 7.49 14.38
N VAL A 214 9.31 8.10 13.20
CA VAL A 214 8.15 8.68 12.51
C VAL A 214 8.09 8.16 11.07
N TRP A 215 6.89 7.98 10.56
CA TRP A 215 6.66 7.66 9.15
C TRP A 215 6.57 8.96 8.36
N LYS A 216 7.50 9.18 7.42
CA LYS A 216 7.55 10.41 6.61
C LYS A 216 8.06 10.17 5.20
N LYS A 217 7.74 11.07 4.28
CA LYS A 217 8.28 11.04 2.92
C LYS A 217 9.68 11.64 2.85
N LYS A 218 10.36 11.43 1.73
CA LYS A 218 11.62 12.10 1.42
C LYS A 218 11.37 13.60 1.24
N GLY A 219 12.09 14.44 1.99
CA GLY A 219 11.96 15.91 1.94
C GLY A 219 11.20 16.51 3.13
N GLU A 220 10.35 15.74 3.81
CA GLU A 220 9.55 16.20 4.96
C GLU A 220 10.34 16.15 6.29
N LYS A 221 11.68 16.19 6.23
CA LYS A 221 12.54 16.01 7.41
C LYS A 221 12.27 17.06 8.49
N TYR A 222 11.99 18.30 8.09
CA TYR A 222 11.78 19.46 8.97
C TYR A 222 10.33 19.91 9.05
N ASN A 223 9.38 19.10 8.56
CA ASN A 223 7.96 19.37 8.78
C ASN A 223 7.68 19.29 10.29
N PRO A 224 7.05 20.30 10.94
CA PRO A 224 6.76 20.30 12.37
C PRO A 224 6.08 19.02 12.88
N GLU A 225 5.24 18.37 12.07
CA GLU A 225 4.58 17.10 12.43
C GLU A 225 5.55 15.91 12.54
N CYS A 226 6.72 16.00 11.89
CA CYS A 226 7.75 14.96 11.85
C CYS A 226 8.92 15.22 12.81
N LEU A 227 8.85 16.29 13.60
CA LEU A 227 9.86 16.66 14.59
C LEU A 227 9.55 16.03 15.94
N GLN A 228 10.60 15.70 16.68
CA GLN A 228 10.49 15.35 18.08
C GLN A 228 10.77 16.62 18.89
N PRO A 229 9.78 17.16 19.63
CA PRO A 229 10.02 18.33 20.47
C PRO A 229 10.94 17.96 21.61
N THR A 230 11.96 18.78 21.85
CA THR A 230 12.86 18.62 22.99
C THR A 230 12.26 19.34 24.20
N PHE A 231 11.86 18.59 25.23
CA PHE A 231 11.40 19.11 26.53
C PHE A 231 12.46 18.85 27.60
N LYS A 232 12.52 19.72 28.62
CA LYS A 232 13.44 19.56 29.77
C LYS A 232 13.10 18.29 30.53
N SER A 233 14.05 17.39 30.70
CA SER A 233 13.80 16.16 31.47
C SER A 233 13.82 16.46 32.97
N GLY A 234 13.14 15.63 33.79
CA GLY A 234 13.21 15.71 35.26
C GLY A 234 14.50 15.12 35.84
N CYS A 235 15.58 15.05 35.06
CA CYS A 235 16.83 14.40 35.43
C CYS A 235 17.73 15.30 36.28
N THR A 236 18.61 14.67 37.06
CA THR A 236 19.70 15.35 37.77
C THR A 236 20.63 15.99 36.75
N SER A 237 20.86 17.29 36.92
CA SER A 237 21.64 18.09 35.98
C SER A 237 22.58 19.05 36.71
N THR A 238 23.68 19.38 36.05
CA THR A 238 24.66 20.38 36.50
C THR A 238 24.66 21.53 35.52
N MET A 239 24.50 22.75 36.03
CA MET A 239 24.50 23.97 35.24
C MET A 239 25.90 24.57 35.23
N VAL A 240 26.40 24.91 34.05
CA VAL A 240 27.69 25.54 33.87
C VAL A 240 27.48 26.82 33.08
N TRP A 241 27.98 27.93 33.60
CA TRP A 241 28.05 29.20 32.88
C TRP A 241 29.44 29.35 32.25
N GLY A 242 29.49 29.90 31.03
CA GLY A 242 30.76 30.21 30.39
C GLY A 242 30.63 31.34 29.39
N ALA A 243 31.76 32.01 29.14
CA ALA A 243 31.88 33.00 28.08
C ALA A 243 33.14 32.73 27.24
N PHE A 244 33.06 33.04 25.96
CA PHE A 244 34.18 32.93 25.03
C PHE A 244 34.12 34.03 23.97
N PHE A 245 35.29 34.40 23.48
CA PHE A 245 35.47 35.28 22.33
C PHE A 245 36.54 34.68 21.43
N THR A 246 36.73 35.25 20.24
CA THR A 246 37.49 34.63 19.15
C THR A 246 38.94 34.26 19.45
N THR A 247 39.57 34.80 20.50
CA THR A 247 40.99 34.53 20.79
C THR A 247 41.27 33.78 22.08
N ASN A 248 40.34 33.61 23.03
CA ASN A 248 40.51 32.77 24.24
C ASN A 248 39.17 32.44 24.95
N ILE A 249 39.14 31.35 25.73
CA ILE A 249 38.05 31.02 26.67
C ILE A 249 38.33 31.77 27.99
N CYS A 250 37.39 32.60 28.44
CA CYS A 250 37.49 33.25 29.75
C CYS A 250 36.87 32.35 30.83
N ASN A 251 37.71 31.74 31.66
CA ASN A 251 37.26 31.06 32.88
C ASN A 251 37.24 32.09 34.01
N PHE A 252 36.06 32.36 34.57
CA PHE A 252 35.92 33.07 35.84
C PHE A 252 35.76 32.02 36.93
N THR A 253 36.85 31.78 37.68
CA THR A 253 36.88 30.92 38.87
C THR A 253 36.12 31.53 40.02
#